data_AF-A0A0M0JFR5-F1
#
_entry.id   AF-A0A0M0JFR5-F1
#
_cell.length_a   1.000
_cell.length_b   1.000
_cell.length_c   1.000
_cell.angle_alpha   90.00
_cell.angle_beta   90.00
_cell.angle_gamma   90.00
#
_symmetry.space_group_name_H-M   'P 1'
#
loop_
_entity.id
_entity.type
_entity.pdbx_description
1 polymer ?
#
loop_
_entity_poly.entity_id
_entity_poly.type
_entity_poly.pdbx_seq_one_letter_code
_entity_poly.pdbx_strand_id
1 'polypeptide(L)'
;MTEIEARDALTKKVEAATAAGKGLDIERRGQFNEKALFSEDFYFKYGLRPTPDDMKAKPIDPDQMPFVPVQRRYTGYKKYQERVSQGIALYTGELRTLIQEGKWAELKPFLDIGTKGQGSNAQGEGTGVAASPMRSSCRALGLFANTVLQSDNDNGTTYANLLVRHFVNELYFALDDIAAAAAARDSKAAKLAWTRGRDYINTYLEIVNRNINAKVGDKFAIIDASL
;
A
#
# COMPACT_ATOMS: atom_id res chain seq x y z
N MET A 1 5.56 -25.59 -20.99
CA MET A 1 4.34 -24.77 -21.06
C MET A 1 4.58 -23.71 -22.11
N THR A 2 3.76 -23.68 -23.16
CA THR A 2 3.84 -22.66 -24.20
C THR A 2 3.32 -21.33 -23.67
N GLU A 3 3.68 -20.22 -24.32
CA GLU A 3 3.21 -18.88 -23.94
C GLU A 3 1.68 -18.76 -24.00
N ILE A 4 1.04 -19.50 -24.92
CA ILE A 4 -0.42 -19.59 -25.05
C ILE A 4 -1.03 -20.32 -23.85
N GLU A 5 -0.46 -21.47 -23.45
CA GLU A 5 -0.94 -22.21 -22.27
C GLU A 5 -0.81 -21.41 -20.97
N ALA A 6 0.27 -20.65 -20.82
CA ALA A 6 0.47 -19.78 -19.66
C ALA A 6 -0.54 -18.63 -19.62
N ARG A 7 -0.84 -18.03 -20.78
CA ARG A 7 -1.86 -16.98 -20.92
C ARG A 7 -3.26 -17.51 -20.62
N ASP A 8 -3.64 -18.65 -21.16
CA ASP A 8 -4.96 -19.26 -20.92
C ASP A 8 -5.15 -19.64 -19.45
N ALA A 9 -4.10 -20.14 -18.79
CA ALA A 9 -4.12 -20.41 -17.36
C ALA A 9 -4.30 -19.13 -16.53
N LEU A 10 -3.64 -18.03 -16.90
CA LEU A 10 -3.81 -16.74 -16.24
C LEU A 10 -5.23 -16.19 -16.45
N THR A 11 -5.77 -16.24 -17.67
CA THR A 11 -7.13 -15.79 -17.98
C THR A 11 -8.17 -16.52 -17.14
N LYS A 12 -8.13 -17.85 -17.09
CA LYS A 12 -9.05 -18.64 -16.25
C LYS A 12 -8.93 -18.28 -14.77
N LYS A 13 -7.71 -18.01 -14.29
CA LYS A 13 -7.47 -17.60 -12.91
C LYS A 13 -8.07 -16.23 -12.62
N VAL A 14 -7.95 -15.27 -13.55
CA VAL A 14 -8.54 -13.92 -13.43
C VAL A 14 -10.06 -13.99 -13.48
N GLU A 15 -10.65 -14.80 -14.35
CA GLU A 15 -12.10 -15.00 -14.44
C GLU A 15 -12.65 -15.59 -13.14
N ALA A 16 -12.04 -16.67 -12.63
CA ALA A 16 -12.43 -17.28 -11.36
C ALA A 16 -12.26 -16.31 -10.18
N ALA A 17 -11.17 -15.54 -10.15
CA ALA A 17 -10.95 -14.52 -9.13
C ALA A 17 -12.00 -13.41 -9.22
N THR A 18 -12.38 -12.98 -10.43
CA THR A 18 -13.41 -11.95 -10.65
C THR A 18 -14.77 -12.43 -10.17
N ALA A 19 -15.15 -13.67 -10.48
CA ALA A 19 -16.36 -14.29 -9.96
C ALA A 19 -16.38 -14.37 -8.42
N ALA A 20 -15.22 -14.49 -7.78
CA ALA A 20 -15.06 -14.49 -6.33
C ALA A 20 -14.86 -13.08 -5.71
N GLY A 21 -14.97 -12.00 -6.49
CA GLY A 21 -14.74 -10.62 -6.01
C GLY A 21 -13.27 -10.26 -5.72
N LYS A 22 -12.32 -11.11 -6.14
CA LYS A 22 -10.86 -10.96 -5.98
C LYS A 22 -10.12 -10.67 -7.31
N GLY A 23 -10.87 -10.46 -8.40
CA GLY A 23 -10.35 -10.22 -9.74
C GLY A 23 -10.39 -8.74 -10.13
N LEU A 24 -10.89 -8.42 -11.32
CA LEU A 24 -10.91 -7.05 -11.83
C LEU A 24 -11.89 -6.16 -11.04
N ASP A 25 -11.45 -4.96 -10.67
CA ASP A 25 -12.27 -3.93 -10.01
C ASP A 25 -12.04 -2.58 -10.71
N ILE A 26 -12.71 -2.43 -11.85
CA ILE A 26 -12.58 -1.26 -12.73
C ILE A 26 -13.13 0.00 -12.03
N GLU A 27 -14.12 -0.15 -11.16
CA GLU A 27 -14.70 0.99 -10.45
C GLU A 27 -13.69 1.60 -9.47
N ARG A 28 -13.05 0.78 -8.65
CA ARG A 28 -12.08 1.24 -7.64
C ARG A 28 -10.72 1.57 -8.25
N ARG A 29 -10.22 0.75 -9.17
CA ARG A 29 -8.84 0.82 -9.66
C ARG A 29 -8.71 1.49 -11.03
N GLY A 30 -9.79 1.52 -11.81
CA GLY A 30 -9.72 1.92 -13.22
C GLY A 30 -9.30 0.78 -14.13
N GLN A 31 -9.42 0.99 -15.44
CA GLN A 31 -9.16 -0.05 -16.44
C GLN A 31 -7.66 -0.41 -16.53
N PHE A 32 -6.80 0.56 -16.26
CA PHE A 32 -5.34 0.45 -16.33
C PHE A 32 -4.67 0.81 -14.99
N ASN A 33 -5.39 0.60 -13.88
CA ASN A 33 -4.94 0.92 -12.53
C ASN A 33 -4.63 2.42 -12.32
N GLU A 34 -5.24 3.29 -13.11
CA GLU A 34 -4.99 4.74 -13.15
C GLU A 34 -5.44 5.49 -11.88
N LYS A 35 -6.32 4.87 -11.08
CA LYS A 35 -6.77 5.42 -9.79
C LYS A 35 -5.83 5.05 -8.63
N ALA A 36 -4.89 4.13 -8.84
CA ALA A 36 -3.97 3.67 -7.80
C ALA A 36 -2.80 4.63 -7.60
N LEU A 37 -2.27 4.68 -6.37
CA LEU A 37 -1.09 5.49 -6.04
C LEU A 37 0.16 5.03 -6.80
N PHE A 38 0.31 3.71 -6.97
CA PHE A 38 1.31 3.07 -7.82
C PHE A 38 0.61 2.33 -8.96
N SER A 39 0.71 2.85 -10.17
CA SER A 39 0.05 2.30 -11.37
C SER A 39 0.54 0.88 -11.70
N GLU A 40 1.84 0.63 -11.59
CA GLU A 40 2.43 -0.70 -11.75
C GLU A 40 2.46 -1.44 -10.42
N ASP A 41 1.44 -2.27 -10.18
CA ASP A 41 1.36 -3.18 -9.04
C ASP A 41 0.92 -4.60 -9.46
N PHE A 42 0.64 -5.44 -8.46
CA PHE A 42 0.21 -6.82 -8.69
C PHE A 42 -1.06 -6.95 -9.53
N TYR A 43 -2.02 -6.05 -9.30
CA TYR A 43 -3.28 -6.02 -10.03
C TYR A 43 -3.03 -5.65 -11.49
N PHE A 44 -2.21 -4.63 -11.74
CA PHE A 44 -1.88 -4.22 -13.11
C PHE A 44 -1.20 -5.34 -13.90
N LYS A 45 -0.26 -6.06 -13.28
CA LYS A 45 0.50 -7.11 -13.98
C LYS A 45 -0.28 -8.42 -14.15
N TYR A 46 -1.08 -8.81 -13.17
CA TYR A 46 -1.69 -10.15 -13.13
C TYR A 46 -3.21 -10.15 -13.14
N GLY A 47 -3.89 -9.01 -13.01
CA GLY A 47 -5.35 -8.91 -12.92
C GLY A 47 -5.92 -9.50 -11.63
N LEU A 48 -5.10 -9.63 -10.59
CA LEU A 48 -5.45 -10.29 -9.32
C LEU A 48 -5.35 -9.32 -8.14
N ARG A 49 -6.17 -9.55 -7.12
CA ARG A 49 -6.16 -8.80 -5.86
C ARG A 49 -5.95 -9.72 -4.65
N PRO A 50 -4.71 -10.13 -4.35
CA PRO A 50 -4.39 -10.93 -3.17
C PRO A 50 -4.87 -10.23 -1.88
N THR A 51 -5.49 -10.97 -0.97
CA THR A 51 -5.89 -10.44 0.34
C THR A 51 -4.82 -10.71 1.40
N PRO A 52 -4.85 -10.00 2.55
CA PRO A 52 -4.05 -10.35 3.71
C PRO A 52 -4.21 -11.82 4.13
N ASP A 53 -5.42 -12.37 4.06
CA ASP A 53 -5.65 -13.78 4.41
C ASP A 53 -5.05 -14.75 3.40
N ASP A 54 -5.04 -14.40 2.10
CA ASP A 54 -4.34 -15.18 1.08
C ASP A 54 -2.84 -15.23 1.40
N MET A 55 -2.26 -14.13 1.92
CA MET A 55 -0.85 -14.06 2.32
C MET A 55 -0.54 -14.82 3.61
N LYS A 56 -1.49 -14.90 4.55
CA LYS A 56 -1.35 -15.76 5.74
C LYS A 56 -1.40 -17.24 5.36
N ALA A 57 -2.33 -17.61 4.48
CA ALA A 57 -2.50 -18.99 4.02
C ALA A 57 -1.34 -19.47 3.15
N LYS A 58 -0.82 -18.58 2.29
CA LYS A 58 0.32 -18.84 1.42
C LYS A 58 1.31 -17.67 1.45
N PRO A 59 2.18 -17.62 2.47
CA PRO A 59 3.23 -16.61 2.56
C PRO A 59 4.14 -16.65 1.34
N ILE A 60 4.78 -15.53 1.01
CA ILE A 60 5.82 -15.50 -0.03
C ILE A 60 6.92 -16.49 0.37
N ASP A 61 7.33 -17.33 -0.56
CA ASP A 61 8.46 -18.23 -0.35
C ASP A 61 9.75 -17.40 -0.18
N PRO A 62 10.60 -17.64 0.83
CA PRO A 62 11.91 -17.00 0.92
C PRO A 62 12.71 -17.02 -0.38
N ASP A 63 12.60 -18.09 -1.19
CA ASP A 63 13.30 -18.22 -2.47
C ASP A 63 12.72 -17.32 -3.57
N GLN A 64 11.49 -16.82 -3.38
CA GLN A 64 10.86 -15.81 -4.26
C GLN A 64 11.22 -14.38 -3.85
N MET A 65 11.95 -14.20 -2.74
CA MET A 65 12.43 -12.88 -2.34
C MET A 65 13.66 -12.50 -3.18
N PRO A 66 13.64 -11.33 -3.82
CA PRO A 66 14.76 -10.92 -4.66
C PRO A 66 15.98 -10.62 -3.82
N PHE A 67 17.17 -10.92 -4.36
CA PHE A 67 18.42 -10.49 -3.76
C PHE A 67 18.56 -8.98 -3.91
N VAL A 68 18.76 -8.29 -2.78
CA VAL A 68 19.03 -6.85 -2.75
C VAL A 68 20.29 -6.59 -1.89
N PRO A 69 21.32 -5.90 -2.42
CA PRO A 69 22.51 -5.61 -1.65
C PRO A 69 22.23 -4.86 -0.36
N VAL A 70 22.98 -5.22 0.70
CA VAL A 70 22.81 -4.61 2.03
C VAL A 70 22.93 -3.09 1.97
N GLN A 71 23.86 -2.55 1.18
CA GLN A 71 24.08 -1.11 1.05
C GLN A 71 22.85 -0.37 0.50
N ARG A 72 22.18 -0.95 -0.51
CA ARG A 72 20.96 -0.38 -1.11
C ARG A 72 19.83 -0.36 -0.07
N ARG A 73 19.65 -1.48 0.63
CA ARG A 73 18.65 -1.62 1.70
C ARG A 73 18.87 -0.62 2.83
N TYR A 74 20.11 -0.49 3.30
CA TYR A 74 20.51 0.45 4.35
C TYR A 74 20.27 1.91 3.94
N THR A 75 20.65 2.29 2.72
CA THR A 75 20.44 3.65 2.19
C THR A 75 18.95 3.97 2.11
N GLY A 76 18.14 3.02 1.63
CA GLY A 76 16.70 3.14 1.61
C GLY A 76 16.08 3.25 3.00
N TYR A 77 16.51 2.40 3.93
CA TYR A 77 16.08 2.41 5.32
C TYR A 77 16.34 3.78 5.96
N LYS A 78 17.57 4.30 5.90
CA LYS A 78 17.90 5.65 6.39
C LYS A 78 17.03 6.76 5.79
N LYS A 79 16.71 6.66 4.49
CA LYS A 79 15.95 7.71 3.76
C LYS A 79 14.45 7.70 4.06
N TYR A 80 13.88 6.54 4.38
CA TYR A 80 12.43 6.36 4.45
C TYR A 80 11.92 5.95 5.83
N GLN A 81 12.75 5.44 6.74
CA GLN A 81 12.30 4.90 8.03
C GLN A 81 11.40 5.87 8.80
N GLU A 82 11.78 7.16 8.86
CA GLU A 82 11.06 8.14 9.67
C GLU A 82 9.64 8.36 9.14
N ARG A 83 9.50 8.46 7.81
CA ARG A 83 8.19 8.63 7.16
C ARG A 83 7.34 7.36 7.23
N VAL A 84 7.96 6.18 7.18
CA VAL A 84 7.26 4.90 7.38
C VAL A 84 6.76 4.80 8.82
N SER A 85 7.62 5.04 9.81
CA SER A 85 7.26 5.02 11.23
C SER A 85 6.22 6.08 11.58
N GLN A 86 6.35 7.29 11.04
CA GLN A 86 5.35 8.34 11.21
C GLN A 86 4.00 7.93 10.63
N GLY A 87 3.98 7.31 9.45
CA GLY A 87 2.75 6.79 8.85
C GLY A 87 2.06 5.74 9.73
N ILE A 88 2.84 4.79 10.24
CA ILE A 88 2.33 3.76 11.17
C ILE A 88 1.77 4.42 12.43
N ALA A 89 2.52 5.34 13.04
CA ALA A 89 2.11 6.02 14.27
C ALA A 89 0.83 6.86 14.10
N LEU A 90 0.70 7.58 12.99
CA LEU A 90 -0.52 8.33 12.68
C LEU A 90 -1.73 7.39 12.49
N TYR A 91 -1.51 6.26 11.82
CA TYR A 91 -2.56 5.29 11.55
C TYR A 91 -3.09 4.59 12.81
N THR A 92 -2.18 4.22 13.73
CA THR A 92 -2.51 3.48 14.96
C THR A 92 -2.84 4.37 16.16
N GLY A 93 -2.39 5.62 16.13
CA GLY A 93 -2.65 6.62 17.16
C GLY A 93 -3.88 7.45 16.83
N GLU A 94 -3.67 8.72 16.50
CA GLU A 94 -4.72 9.73 16.43
C GLU A 94 -5.84 9.39 15.44
N LEU A 95 -5.52 8.87 14.25
CA LEU A 95 -6.54 8.47 13.27
C LEU A 95 -7.50 7.43 13.85
N ARG A 96 -6.95 6.42 14.55
CA ARG A 96 -7.72 5.36 15.20
C ARG A 96 -8.62 5.96 16.30
N THR A 97 -8.06 6.80 17.17
CA THR A 97 -8.80 7.44 18.27
C THR A 97 -9.97 8.26 17.74
N LEU A 98 -9.76 9.09 16.71
CA LEU A 98 -10.81 9.89 16.10
C LEU A 98 -11.94 9.05 15.51
N ILE A 99 -11.64 7.88 14.93
CA ILE A 99 -12.65 6.92 14.44
C ILE A 99 -13.43 6.29 15.61
N GLN A 100 -12.75 5.92 16.70
CA GLN A 100 -13.40 5.34 17.89
C GLN A 100 -14.37 6.32 18.55
N GLU A 101 -13.96 7.57 18.66
CA GLU A 101 -14.72 8.65 19.29
C GLU A 101 -15.77 9.26 18.34
N GLY A 102 -15.78 8.87 17.07
CA GLY A 102 -16.71 9.41 16.06
C GLY A 102 -16.50 10.89 15.76
N LYS A 103 -15.26 11.38 15.89
CA LYS A 103 -14.87 12.78 15.63
C LYS A 103 -14.66 13.04 14.14
N TRP A 104 -15.74 12.91 13.37
CA TRP A 104 -15.70 12.90 11.89
C TRP A 104 -15.07 14.15 11.27
N ALA A 105 -15.31 15.33 11.85
CA ALA A 105 -14.78 16.59 11.35
C ALA A 105 -13.25 16.68 11.49
N GLU A 106 -12.68 16.02 12.49
CA GLU A 106 -11.25 16.02 12.81
C GLU A 106 -10.45 15.03 11.96
N LEU A 107 -11.11 14.16 11.19
CA LEU A 107 -10.44 13.18 10.33
C LEU A 107 -9.84 13.78 9.06
N LYS A 108 -10.36 14.93 8.59
CA LYS A 108 -9.95 15.51 7.30
C LYS A 108 -8.43 15.75 7.19
N PRO A 109 -7.74 16.34 8.18
CA PRO A 109 -6.29 16.54 8.14
C PRO A 109 -5.47 15.25 7.96
N PHE A 110 -6.03 14.09 8.30
CA PHE A 110 -5.37 12.80 8.15
C PHE A 110 -5.67 12.14 6.79
N LEU A 111 -6.82 12.42 6.19
CA LEU A 111 -7.29 11.67 5.03
C LEU A 111 -7.15 12.43 3.70
N ASP A 112 -6.80 13.72 3.76
CA ASP A 112 -6.73 14.59 2.57
C ASP A 112 -5.69 14.11 1.55
N ILE A 113 -6.15 13.86 0.32
CA ILE A 113 -5.32 13.43 -0.81
C ILE A 113 -4.48 14.58 -1.38
N GLY A 114 -4.76 15.82 -0.98
CA GLY A 114 -4.14 17.02 -1.55
C GLY A 114 -4.63 17.31 -2.96
N THR A 115 -4.23 18.45 -3.50
CA THR A 115 -4.51 18.84 -4.88
C THR A 115 -3.22 19.14 -5.61
N LYS A 116 -3.08 18.62 -6.83
CA LYS A 116 -1.97 19.03 -7.70
C LYS A 116 -2.23 20.46 -8.16
N GLY A 117 -1.33 21.37 -7.84
CA GLY A 117 -1.35 22.73 -8.37
C GLY A 117 -1.02 22.76 -9.86
N GLN A 118 -1.47 23.80 -10.56
CA GLN A 118 -1.04 24.09 -11.93
C GLN A 118 0.31 24.80 -11.91
N GLY A 119 1.38 24.03 -11.65
CA GLY A 119 2.75 24.54 -11.59
C GLY A 119 3.02 25.48 -10.41
N SER A 120 4.28 25.87 -10.28
CA SER A 120 4.71 26.97 -9.42
C SER A 120 4.71 28.25 -10.26
N ASN A 121 4.21 29.36 -9.71
CA ASN A 121 4.44 30.66 -10.33
C ASN A 121 5.95 31.01 -10.27
N ALA A 122 6.34 32.12 -10.90
CA ALA A 122 7.73 32.58 -10.92
C ALA A 122 8.31 32.87 -9.52
N GLN A 123 7.46 32.97 -8.51
CA GLN A 123 7.78 33.20 -7.10
C GLN A 123 7.91 31.89 -6.30
N GLY A 124 7.74 30.72 -6.95
CA GLY A 124 7.81 29.42 -6.31
C GLY A 124 6.53 29.01 -5.57
N GLU A 125 5.48 29.82 -5.59
CA GLU A 125 4.20 29.53 -4.96
C GLU A 125 3.40 28.62 -5.88
N GLY A 126 3.11 27.41 -5.40
CA GLY A 126 2.21 26.48 -6.07
C GLY A 126 0.77 26.66 -5.55
N THR A 127 -0.21 26.46 -6.43
CA THR A 127 -1.64 26.39 -6.05
C THR A 127 -2.05 25.04 -5.46
N GLY A 128 -1.08 24.13 -5.27
CA GLY A 128 -1.33 22.78 -4.80
C GLY A 128 -1.49 22.72 -3.28
N VAL A 129 -2.48 21.97 -2.82
CA VAL A 129 -2.61 21.61 -1.42
C VAL A 129 -1.82 20.31 -1.19
N ALA A 130 -0.92 20.31 -0.22
CA ALA A 130 -0.17 19.11 0.12
C ALA A 130 -1.13 18.00 0.63
N ALA A 131 -0.85 16.76 0.24
CA ALA A 131 -1.53 15.61 0.82
C ALA A 131 -1.21 15.51 2.32
N SER A 132 -2.12 14.94 3.09
CA SER A 132 -1.90 14.72 4.53
C SER A 132 -0.61 13.94 4.79
N PRO A 133 -0.01 14.05 5.99
CA PRO A 133 1.13 13.22 6.38
C PRO A 133 0.85 11.72 6.24
N MET A 134 -0.37 11.27 6.54
CA MET A 134 -0.77 9.86 6.38
C MET A 134 -0.85 9.43 4.90
N ARG A 135 -1.37 10.29 4.01
CA ARG A 135 -1.40 9.99 2.56
C ARG A 135 0.00 10.03 1.96
N SER A 136 0.82 10.98 2.41
CA SER A 136 2.21 11.11 1.99
C SER A 136 3.06 9.91 2.45
N SER A 137 2.80 9.36 3.64
CA SER A 137 3.51 8.17 4.14
C SER A 137 3.23 6.92 3.28
N CYS A 138 2.04 6.78 2.70
CA CYS A 138 1.73 5.69 1.77
C CYS A 138 2.72 5.67 0.58
N ARG A 139 3.09 6.84 0.06
CA ARG A 139 4.11 6.92 -0.99
C ARG A 139 5.49 6.53 -0.47
N ALA A 140 5.83 6.90 0.76
CA ALA A 140 7.08 6.49 1.40
C ALA A 140 7.15 4.97 1.58
N LEU A 141 6.05 4.28 1.89
CA LEU A 141 5.99 2.81 1.95
C LEU A 141 6.41 2.20 0.61
N GLY A 142 5.76 2.57 -0.50
CA GLY A 142 6.12 2.01 -1.81
C GLY A 142 7.55 2.36 -2.26
N LEU A 143 8.04 3.56 -1.95
CA LEU A 143 9.43 3.95 -2.24
C LEU A 143 10.44 3.16 -1.39
N PHE A 144 10.14 2.92 -0.12
CA PHE A 144 10.96 2.06 0.74
C PHE A 144 10.98 0.62 0.23
N ALA A 145 9.83 0.06 -0.15
CA ALA A 145 9.74 -1.25 -0.78
C ALA A 145 10.65 -1.38 -2.02
N ASN A 146 10.74 -0.35 -2.88
CA ASN A 146 11.66 -0.36 -4.03
C ASN A 146 13.13 -0.45 -3.62
N THR A 147 13.50 0.01 -2.43
CA THR A 147 14.88 -0.08 -1.95
C THR A 147 15.23 -1.42 -1.31
N VAL A 148 14.22 -2.17 -0.86
CA VAL A 148 14.41 -3.45 -0.13
C VAL A 148 13.91 -4.69 -0.86
N LEU A 149 13.17 -4.53 -1.96
CA LEU A 149 12.56 -5.62 -2.72
C LEU A 149 12.79 -5.53 -4.23
N GLN A 150 13.53 -4.55 -4.74
CA GLN A 150 13.88 -4.53 -6.15
C GLN A 150 15.24 -5.19 -6.33
N SER A 151 15.28 -6.23 -7.18
CA SER A 151 16.52 -6.91 -7.55
C SER A 151 17.47 -5.93 -8.25
N ASP A 152 18.78 -6.07 -8.00
CA ASP A 152 19.80 -5.36 -8.77
C ASP A 152 20.11 -6.08 -10.10
N ASN A 153 19.73 -7.35 -10.21
CA ASN A 153 19.98 -8.18 -11.41
C ASN A 153 18.83 -8.13 -12.42
N ASP A 154 17.65 -7.66 -12.01
CA ASP A 154 16.51 -7.44 -12.89
C ASP A 154 16.17 -5.96 -12.92
N ASN A 155 16.21 -5.35 -14.10
CA ASN A 155 15.72 -3.98 -14.32
C ASN A 155 14.20 -3.84 -14.12
N GLY A 156 13.50 -4.94 -13.82
CA GLY A 156 12.05 -5.00 -13.66
C GLY A 156 11.56 -4.96 -12.21
N THR A 157 10.27 -4.72 -12.06
CA THR A 157 9.55 -4.87 -10.79
C THR A 157 9.38 -6.35 -10.45
N THR A 158 9.97 -6.75 -9.31
CA THR A 158 9.91 -8.14 -8.82
C THR A 158 8.49 -8.48 -8.36
N TYR A 159 8.19 -9.79 -8.24
CA TYR A 159 6.90 -10.25 -7.70
C TYR A 159 6.60 -9.63 -6.33
N ALA A 160 7.56 -9.70 -5.40
CA ALA A 160 7.42 -9.12 -4.07
C ALA A 160 7.20 -7.60 -4.11
N ASN A 161 7.87 -6.88 -5.01
CA ASN A 161 7.71 -5.44 -5.18
C ASN A 161 6.31 -5.05 -5.70
N LEU A 162 5.78 -5.80 -6.67
CA LEU A 162 4.43 -5.58 -7.20
C LEU A 162 3.36 -5.87 -6.14
N LEU A 163 3.58 -6.92 -5.34
CA LEU A 163 2.68 -7.34 -4.28
C LEU A 163 2.60 -6.31 -3.14
N VAL A 164 3.74 -5.78 -2.68
CA VAL A 164 3.73 -4.72 -1.66
C VAL A 164 3.14 -3.41 -2.19
N ARG A 165 3.37 -3.05 -3.46
CA ARG A 165 2.69 -1.90 -4.09
C ARG A 165 1.17 -2.09 -4.09
N HIS A 166 0.71 -3.31 -4.37
CA HIS A 166 -0.71 -3.64 -4.29
C HIS A 166 -1.26 -3.40 -2.87
N PHE A 167 -0.60 -3.90 -1.83
CA PHE A 167 -1.06 -3.67 -0.45
C PHE A 167 -1.00 -2.20 -0.03
N VAL A 168 -0.01 -1.44 -0.50
CA VAL A 168 0.03 0.01 -0.28
C VAL A 168 -1.11 0.73 -1.00
N ASN A 169 -1.46 0.32 -2.22
CA ASN A 169 -2.63 0.84 -2.93
C ASN A 169 -3.94 0.49 -2.19
N GLU A 170 -4.09 -0.75 -1.71
CA GLU A 170 -5.28 -1.17 -0.96
C GLU A 170 -5.41 -0.43 0.39
N LEU A 171 -4.30 -0.17 1.08
CA LEU A 171 -4.28 0.75 2.22
C LEU A 171 -4.74 2.15 1.80
N TYR A 172 -4.20 2.69 0.70
CA TYR A 172 -4.56 4.02 0.23
C TYR A 172 -6.06 4.12 -0.07
N PHE A 173 -6.64 3.12 -0.71
CA PHE A 173 -8.09 3.07 -0.92
C PHE A 173 -8.88 2.85 0.37
N ALA A 174 -8.34 2.12 1.35
CA ALA A 174 -8.97 2.01 2.66
C ALA A 174 -9.07 3.38 3.37
N LEU A 175 -8.09 4.28 3.15
CA LEU A 175 -8.18 5.66 3.64
C LEU A 175 -9.31 6.45 2.93
N ASP A 176 -9.56 6.19 1.64
CA ASP A 176 -10.72 6.76 0.92
C ASP A 176 -12.03 6.22 1.50
N ASP A 177 -12.10 4.92 1.80
CA ASP A 177 -13.28 4.30 2.43
C ASP A 177 -13.55 4.91 3.81
N ILE A 178 -12.52 5.18 4.62
CA ILE A 178 -12.68 5.87 5.92
C ILE A 178 -13.22 7.29 5.69
N ALA A 179 -12.70 8.02 4.71
CA ALA A 179 -13.15 9.38 4.41
C ALA A 179 -14.63 9.40 3.96
N ALA A 180 -15.02 8.46 3.10
CA ALA A 180 -16.41 8.31 2.66
C ALA A 180 -17.34 7.93 3.82
N ALA A 181 -16.93 6.99 4.68
CA ALA A 181 -17.69 6.60 5.86
C ALA A 181 -17.83 7.77 6.86
N ALA A 182 -16.78 8.57 7.04
CA ALA A 182 -16.81 9.76 7.89
C ALA A 182 -17.80 10.82 7.35
N ALA A 183 -17.82 11.04 6.03
CA ALA A 183 -18.78 11.94 5.39
C ALA A 183 -20.23 11.47 5.58
N ALA A 184 -20.45 10.14 5.54
CA ALA A 184 -21.74 9.52 5.82
C ALA A 184 -22.05 9.38 7.34
N ARG A 185 -21.10 9.70 8.22
CA ARG A 185 -21.14 9.45 9.67
C ARG A 185 -21.41 7.98 10.02
N ASP A 186 -20.97 7.05 9.18
CA ASP A 186 -21.13 5.61 9.38
C ASP A 186 -19.94 5.05 10.16
N SER A 187 -20.11 4.92 11.48
CA SER A 187 -19.08 4.38 12.36
C SER A 187 -18.70 2.93 12.02
N LYS A 188 -19.67 2.11 11.61
CA LYS A 188 -19.43 0.69 11.31
C LYS A 188 -18.56 0.57 10.06
N ALA A 189 -18.89 1.31 9.01
CA ALA A 189 -18.10 1.34 7.78
C ALA A 189 -16.70 1.91 8.02
N ALA A 190 -16.56 2.98 8.82
CA ALA A 190 -15.27 3.58 9.13
C ALA A 190 -14.35 2.60 9.90
N LYS A 191 -14.89 1.91 10.91
CA LYS A 191 -14.16 0.89 11.67
C LYS A 191 -13.72 -0.28 10.78
N LEU A 192 -14.62 -0.79 9.95
CA LEU A 192 -14.30 -1.87 9.02
C LEU A 192 -13.21 -1.45 8.03
N ALA A 193 -13.31 -0.25 7.46
CA ALA A 193 -12.30 0.28 6.54
C ALA A 193 -10.93 0.41 7.19
N TRP A 194 -10.86 0.89 8.44
CA TRP A 194 -9.61 0.95 9.20
C TRP A 194 -9.08 -0.46 9.52
N THR A 195 -9.92 -1.42 9.90
CA THR A 195 -9.47 -2.80 10.12
C THR A 195 -8.85 -3.39 8.86
N ARG A 196 -9.47 -3.18 7.68
CA ARG A 196 -8.90 -3.61 6.40
C ARG A 196 -7.54 -2.93 6.12
N GLY A 197 -7.46 -1.61 6.30
CA GLY A 197 -6.22 -0.87 6.09
C GLY A 197 -5.08 -1.32 7.01
N ARG A 198 -5.39 -1.63 8.29
CA ARG A 198 -4.44 -2.24 9.23
C ARG A 198 -3.91 -3.56 8.68
N ASP A 199 -4.80 -4.43 8.20
CA ASP A 199 -4.40 -5.74 7.69
C ASP A 199 -3.52 -5.60 6.43
N TYR A 200 -3.81 -4.62 5.56
CA TYR A 200 -2.95 -4.29 4.41
C TYR A 200 -1.56 -3.77 4.84
N ILE A 201 -1.48 -2.86 5.82
CA ILE A 201 -0.19 -2.40 6.36
C ILE A 201 0.58 -3.57 6.96
N ASN A 202 -0.05 -4.39 7.79
CA ASN A 202 0.63 -5.52 8.43
C ASN A 202 1.19 -6.50 7.40
N THR A 203 0.42 -6.84 6.37
CA THR A 203 0.88 -7.70 5.26
C THR A 203 2.08 -7.07 4.54
N TYR A 204 2.03 -5.76 4.29
CA TYR A 204 3.17 -5.02 3.74
C TYR A 204 4.42 -5.13 4.65
N LEU A 205 4.25 -4.89 5.95
CA LEU A 205 5.34 -4.89 6.94
C LEU A 205 5.97 -6.27 7.06
N GLU A 206 5.18 -7.33 7.09
CA GLU A 206 5.64 -8.73 7.09
C GLU A 206 6.56 -9.03 5.91
N ILE A 207 6.25 -8.50 4.71
CA ILE A 207 7.06 -8.72 3.51
C ILE A 207 8.37 -7.91 3.58
N VAL A 208 8.31 -6.61 3.87
CA VAL A 208 9.52 -5.77 3.86
C VAL A 208 10.47 -6.09 5.03
N ASN A 209 9.93 -6.46 6.19
CA ASN A 209 10.73 -6.79 7.37
C ASN A 209 11.63 -8.03 7.16
N ARG A 210 11.30 -8.92 6.22
CA ARG A 210 12.17 -10.04 5.85
C ARG A 210 13.50 -9.58 5.27
N ASN A 211 13.54 -8.40 4.65
CA ASN A 211 14.76 -7.81 4.10
C ASN A 211 15.47 -6.84 5.06
N ILE A 212 14.99 -6.69 6.30
CA ILE A 212 15.63 -5.86 7.31
C ILE A 212 16.32 -6.79 8.31
N ASN A 213 17.66 -6.75 8.29
CA ASN A 213 18.52 -7.46 9.24
C ASN A 213 19.35 -6.45 10.05
N ALA A 214 20.12 -6.92 11.01
CA ALA A 214 20.91 -6.08 11.92
C ALA A 214 21.92 -5.12 11.22
N LYS A 215 22.28 -5.37 9.94
CA LYS A 215 23.12 -4.46 9.15
C LYS A 215 22.33 -3.36 8.43
N VAL A 216 21.01 -3.54 8.29
CA VAL A 216 20.10 -2.60 7.63
C VAL A 216 19.45 -1.67 8.66
N GLY A 217 18.91 -2.23 9.73
CA GLY A 217 18.19 -1.47 10.77
C GLY A 217 17.26 -2.37 11.59
N ASP A 218 16.37 -1.73 12.34
CA ASP A 218 15.35 -2.42 13.13
C ASP A 218 14.11 -2.72 12.28
N LYS A 219 13.46 -3.84 12.55
CA LYS A 219 12.19 -4.18 11.90
C LYS A 219 11.10 -3.22 12.37
N PHE A 220 10.19 -2.88 11.48
CA PHE A 220 9.00 -2.12 11.84
C PHE A 220 8.04 -2.99 12.65
N ALA A 221 7.42 -2.41 13.68
CA ALA A 221 6.43 -3.10 14.50
C ALA A 221 5.16 -3.40 13.70
N ILE A 222 4.64 -4.63 13.85
CA ILE A 222 3.33 -5.01 13.35
C ILE A 222 2.26 -4.33 14.22
N ILE A 223 1.15 -3.92 13.61
CA ILE A 223 0.04 -3.27 14.29
C ILE A 223 -0.86 -4.32 14.95
N ASP A 224 -0.94 -4.33 16.27
CA ASP A 224 -1.79 -5.20 17.08
C ASP A 224 -3.11 -4.54 17.52
N ALA A 225 -3.24 -3.22 17.32
CA ALA A 225 -4.41 -2.44 17.71
C ALA A 225 -5.74 -2.87 17.02
N SER A 226 -6.85 -2.71 17.74
CA SER A 226 -8.23 -2.97 17.30
C SER A 226 -9.18 -1.78 17.49
N LEU A 227 -10.33 -1.78 16.80
CA LEU A 227 -11.36 -0.73 16.82
C LEU A 227 -12.73 -1.21 17.32
#